data_AF-I9S4N4-F1
#
_entry.id   AF-I9S4N4-F1
#
_cell.length_a   1.000
_cell.length_b   1.000
_cell.length_c   1.000
_cell.angle_alpha   90.00
_cell.angle_beta   90.00
_cell.angle_gamma   90.00
#
_symmetry.space_group_name_H-M   'P 1'
#
loop_
_entity.id
_entity.type
_entity.pdbx_description
1 polymer ?
#
loop_
_entity_poly.entity_id
_entity_poly.type
_entity_poly.pdbx_seq_one_letter_code
_entity_poly.pdbx_strand_id
1 'polypeptide(L)'
;MFFDGKGAAATAIIITALSCAEGLNKHSDAEWLHFIENRDLSLANLESFDHMDRMSITLFCNVIREHALSGEVQDEARSLSPNGLWAEIMPKNKNEALFIAQLLCDGGINKYGLSCAGLGENLLKDIELNLGLATRDEIDEILADENEGESENTAFKEEE
;
A
#
# COMPACT_ATOMS: atom_id res chain seq x y z
N MET A 1 -20.19 -6.46 1.88
CA MET A 1 -18.90 -7.17 2.05
C MET A 1 -19.19 -8.52 2.67
N PHE A 2 -18.64 -9.60 2.11
CA PHE A 2 -18.71 -10.94 2.70
C PHE A 2 -17.81 -10.96 3.94
N PHE A 3 -18.37 -11.16 5.14
CA PHE A 3 -17.60 -11.07 6.41
C PHE A 3 -17.14 -12.43 6.95
N ASP A 4 -17.55 -13.54 6.34
CA ASP A 4 -17.35 -14.90 6.87
C ASP A 4 -16.35 -15.76 6.07
N GLY A 5 -15.54 -15.14 5.18
CA GLY A 5 -14.56 -15.84 4.34
C GLY A 5 -13.11 -15.53 4.69
N LYS A 6 -12.19 -16.49 4.48
CA LYS A 6 -10.75 -16.22 4.55
C LYS A 6 -10.38 -15.06 3.64
N GLY A 7 -9.68 -14.07 4.16
CA GLY A 7 -9.30 -12.85 3.44
C GLY A 7 -10.36 -11.74 3.40
N ALA A 8 -11.57 -11.94 3.93
CA ALA A 8 -12.60 -10.90 4.00
C ALA A 8 -12.13 -9.61 4.69
N ALA A 9 -11.40 -9.75 5.80
CA ALA A 9 -10.82 -8.64 6.54
C ALA A 9 -9.79 -7.87 5.69
N ALA A 10 -8.83 -8.59 5.09
CA ALA A 10 -7.83 -8.00 4.22
C ALA A 10 -8.48 -7.29 3.02
N THR A 11 -9.48 -7.89 2.37
CA THR A 11 -10.21 -7.26 1.26
C THR A 11 -10.90 -5.96 1.69
N ALA A 12 -11.56 -5.95 2.85
CA ALA A 12 -12.23 -4.75 3.34
C ALA A 12 -11.25 -3.60 3.62
N ILE A 13 -10.11 -3.93 4.24
CA ILE A 13 -9.02 -2.99 4.52
C ILE A 13 -8.45 -2.42 3.21
N ILE A 14 -8.14 -3.28 2.23
CA ILE A 14 -7.59 -2.89 0.93
C ILE A 14 -8.54 -1.93 0.19
N ILE A 15 -9.82 -2.29 0.08
CA ILE A 15 -10.83 -1.45 -0.61
C ILE A 15 -10.97 -0.09 0.09
N THR A 16 -10.93 -0.08 1.42
CA THR A 16 -11.02 1.17 2.19
C THR A 16 -9.81 2.06 1.95
N ALA A 17 -8.60 1.49 2.00
CA ALA A 17 -7.37 2.23 1.73
C ALA A 17 -7.35 2.79 0.30
N LEU A 18 -7.72 1.97 -0.69
CA LEU A 18 -7.88 2.40 -2.09
C LEU A 18 -8.84 3.59 -2.23
N SER A 19 -9.97 3.55 -1.52
CA SER A 19 -10.96 4.63 -1.54
C SER A 19 -10.46 5.93 -0.89
N CYS A 20 -9.36 5.86 -0.11
CA CYS A 20 -8.77 6.96 0.63
C CYS A 20 -7.37 7.35 0.12
N ALA A 21 -6.91 6.77 -0.99
CA ALA A 21 -5.49 6.77 -1.39
C ALA A 21 -4.82 8.16 -1.43
N GLU A 22 -5.54 9.19 -1.91
CA GLU A 22 -5.02 10.57 -1.98
C GLU A 22 -4.61 11.14 -0.60
N GLY A 23 -5.19 10.62 0.48
CA GLY A 23 -4.99 11.10 1.84
C GLY A 23 -4.06 10.26 2.70
N LEU A 24 -3.56 9.10 2.27
CA LEU A 24 -2.88 8.16 3.17
C LEU A 24 -1.40 8.46 3.43
N ASN A 25 -0.72 9.15 2.52
CA ASN A 25 0.71 9.46 2.63
C ASN A 25 0.98 10.55 3.69
N LYS A 26 0.88 10.16 4.96
CA LYS A 26 1.13 11.00 6.14
C LYS A 26 2.40 10.62 6.89
N HIS A 27 2.91 9.41 6.67
CA HIS A 27 4.18 8.92 7.21
C HIS A 27 4.94 8.14 6.15
N SER A 28 6.25 8.25 6.21
CA SER A 28 7.19 7.48 5.40
C SER A 28 7.29 6.01 5.81
N ASP A 29 7.78 5.18 4.90
CA ASP A 29 8.14 3.77 5.17
C ASP A 29 9.05 3.62 6.40
N ALA A 30 10.01 4.54 6.57
CA ALA A 30 10.94 4.50 7.69
C ALA A 30 10.25 4.76 9.04
N GLU A 31 9.29 5.70 9.09
CA GLU A 31 8.52 6.00 10.30
C GLU A 31 7.62 4.83 10.69
N TRP A 32 6.94 4.23 9.72
CA TRP A 32 6.12 3.05 9.96
C TRP A 32 6.94 1.84 10.39
N LEU A 33 8.07 1.58 9.73
CA LEU A 33 8.97 0.49 10.12
C LEU A 33 9.48 0.69 11.55
N HIS A 34 9.95 1.90 11.86
CA HIS A 34 10.40 2.23 13.20
C HIS A 34 9.30 2.02 14.24
N PHE A 35 8.07 2.44 13.96
CA PHE A 35 6.92 2.19 14.83
C PHE A 35 6.65 0.67 15.01
N ILE A 36 6.61 -0.12 13.93
CA ILE A 36 6.36 -1.57 13.99
C ILE A 36 7.42 -2.30 14.81
N GLU A 37 8.68 -1.88 14.71
CA GLU A 37 9.79 -2.52 15.43
C GLU A 37 9.83 -2.19 16.92
N ASN A 38 9.28 -1.04 17.32
CA ASN A 38 9.38 -0.52 18.68
C ASN A 38 8.06 -0.48 19.46
N ARG A 39 6.91 -0.80 18.84
CA ARG A 39 5.61 -0.84 19.52
C ARG A 39 5.52 -1.99 20.55
N ASP A 40 4.72 -1.79 21.59
CA ASP A 40 4.42 -2.83 22.57
C ASP A 40 3.34 -3.79 22.05
N LEU A 41 3.72 -5.03 21.75
CA LEU A 41 2.80 -6.07 21.28
C LEU A 41 1.80 -6.52 22.36
N SER A 42 2.00 -6.18 23.62
CA SER A 42 1.05 -6.48 24.70
C SER A 42 -0.22 -5.62 24.60
N LEU A 43 -0.14 -4.47 23.94
CA LEU A 43 -1.27 -3.56 23.68
C LEU A 43 -2.10 -3.99 22.46
N ALA A 44 -1.54 -4.80 21.57
CA ALA A 44 -2.20 -5.18 20.32
C ALA A 44 -3.39 -6.13 20.57
N ASN A 45 -4.57 -5.69 20.16
CA ASN A 45 -5.83 -6.41 20.30
C ASN A 45 -6.07 -7.44 19.20
N LEU A 46 -5.28 -7.40 18.11
CA LEU A 46 -5.46 -8.24 16.93
C LEU A 46 -4.24 -9.14 16.71
N GLU A 47 -4.47 -10.44 16.60
CA GLU A 47 -3.39 -11.39 16.32
C GLU A 47 -3.02 -11.37 14.82
N SER A 48 -4.05 -11.46 13.96
CA SER A 48 -3.94 -11.48 12.50
C SER A 48 -5.29 -11.10 11.86
N PHE A 49 -5.31 -10.76 10.56
CA PHE A 49 -6.51 -10.51 9.76
C PHE A 49 -7.57 -11.61 9.88
N ASP A 50 -7.14 -12.88 9.95
CA ASP A 50 -8.06 -14.02 10.06
C ASP A 50 -8.81 -14.06 11.40
N HIS A 51 -8.37 -13.26 12.38
CA HIS A 51 -8.98 -13.16 13.72
C HIS A 51 -9.81 -11.88 13.90
N MET A 52 -9.96 -11.05 12.86
CA MET A 52 -10.78 -9.85 12.94
C MET A 52 -12.25 -10.21 12.81
N ASP A 53 -13.04 -9.85 13.82
CA ASP A 53 -14.50 -9.89 13.72
C ASP A 53 -15.03 -8.67 12.94
N ARG A 54 -16.35 -8.67 12.69
CA ARG A 54 -17.00 -7.56 11.97
C ARG A 54 -16.75 -6.20 12.61
N MET A 55 -16.68 -6.13 13.94
CA MET A 55 -16.44 -4.86 14.64
C MET A 55 -15.00 -4.38 14.44
N SER A 56 -14.04 -5.29 14.56
CA SER A 56 -12.60 -5.04 14.38
C SER A 56 -12.33 -4.56 12.96
N ILE A 57 -12.90 -5.23 11.96
CA ILE A 57 -12.80 -4.80 10.54
C ILE A 57 -13.36 -3.39 10.37
N THR A 58 -14.55 -3.12 10.92
CA THR A 58 -15.21 -1.82 10.79
C THR A 58 -14.40 -0.71 11.45
N LEU A 59 -13.89 -0.95 12.66
CA LEU A 59 -13.06 0.00 13.39
C LEU A 59 -11.78 0.29 12.61
N PHE A 60 -11.07 -0.74 12.14
CA PHE A 60 -9.84 -0.57 11.38
C PHE A 60 -10.05 0.25 10.10
N CYS A 61 -11.11 -0.05 9.34
CA CYS A 61 -11.47 0.72 8.14
C CYS A 61 -11.80 2.19 8.48
N ASN A 62 -12.46 2.44 9.62
CA ASN A 62 -12.71 3.82 10.06
C ASN A 62 -11.42 4.55 10.40
N VAL A 63 -10.46 3.89 11.07
CA VAL A 63 -9.16 4.50 11.38
C VAL A 63 -8.39 4.87 10.12
N ILE A 64 -8.40 4.01 9.08
CA ILE A 64 -7.81 4.34 7.77
C ILE A 64 -8.44 5.60 7.18
N ARG A 65 -9.78 5.70 7.22
CA ARG A 65 -10.48 6.87 6.70
C ARG A 65 -10.13 8.13 7.48
N GLU A 66 -10.14 8.08 8.81
CA GLU A 66 -9.76 9.23 9.65
C GLU A 66 -8.29 9.62 9.45
N HIS A 67 -7.40 8.64 9.27
CA HIS A 67 -6.00 8.89 8.93
C HIS A 67 -5.86 9.70 7.63
N ALA A 68 -6.70 9.40 6.64
CA ALA A 68 -6.69 10.03 5.32
C ALA A 68 -7.26 11.45 5.29
N LEU A 69 -8.31 11.71 6.09
CA LEU A 69 -8.99 13.00 6.13
C LEU A 69 -8.10 14.11 6.68
N SER A 70 -8.41 15.36 6.38
CA SER A 70 -7.75 16.56 6.91
C SER A 70 -8.58 17.20 8.03
N GLY A 71 -7.90 17.74 9.06
CA GLY A 71 -8.52 18.36 10.23
C GLY A 71 -7.74 18.13 11.53
N GLU A 72 -8.01 18.96 12.55
CA GLU A 72 -7.35 18.95 13.88
C GLU A 72 -7.76 17.74 14.74
N VAL A 73 -8.91 17.12 14.46
CA VAL A 73 -9.43 15.98 15.22
C VAL A 73 -8.74 14.67 14.81
N GLN A 74 -8.11 14.64 13.62
CA GLN A 74 -7.53 13.45 13.01
C GLN A 74 -6.08 13.16 13.45
N ASP A 75 -5.47 14.00 14.28
CA ASP A 75 -4.07 13.85 14.69
C ASP A 75 -3.81 12.57 15.50
N GLU A 76 -4.81 12.10 16.24
CA GLU A 76 -4.74 10.82 16.96
C GLU A 76 -4.66 9.63 15.98
N ALA A 77 -5.45 9.66 14.90
CA ALA A 77 -5.42 8.64 13.85
C ALA A 77 -4.13 8.71 13.00
N ARG A 78 -3.38 9.82 13.04
CA ARG A 78 -2.04 9.97 12.45
C ARG A 78 -0.92 9.76 13.47
N SER A 79 -1.20 9.47 14.73
CA SER A 79 -0.12 9.32 15.71
C SER A 79 0.49 7.93 15.65
N LEU A 80 1.75 7.82 15.21
CA LEU A 80 2.56 6.61 15.34
C LEU A 80 3.20 6.47 16.74
N SER A 81 2.43 6.81 17.79
CA SER A 81 2.86 6.63 19.17
C SER A 81 2.95 5.13 19.50
N PRO A 82 4.03 4.65 20.15
CA PRO A 82 4.16 3.25 20.58
C PRO A 82 3.03 2.75 21.48
N ASN A 83 2.31 3.67 22.14
CA ASN A 83 1.16 3.40 23.00
C ASN A 83 -0.11 4.11 22.48
N GLY A 84 -0.19 4.39 21.18
CA GLY A 84 -1.33 5.05 20.55
C GLY A 84 -2.28 4.07 19.87
N LEU A 85 -3.28 4.60 19.18
CA LEU A 85 -4.31 3.85 18.46
C LEU A 85 -3.74 2.76 17.55
N TRP A 86 -2.69 3.09 16.78
CA TRP A 86 -2.04 2.12 15.89
C TRP A 86 -1.37 0.95 16.63
N ALA A 87 -0.93 1.13 17.87
CA ALA A 87 -0.35 0.05 18.67
C ALA A 87 -1.42 -0.95 19.13
N GLU A 88 -2.64 -0.48 19.35
CA GLU A 88 -3.77 -1.33 19.76
C GLU A 88 -4.38 -2.08 18.58
N ILE A 89 -4.52 -1.42 17.42
CA ILE A 89 -5.26 -1.99 16.28
C ILE A 89 -4.38 -2.74 15.28
N MET A 90 -3.06 -2.51 15.25
CA MET A 90 -2.19 -3.26 14.34
C MET A 90 -2.16 -4.75 14.68
N PRO A 91 -2.15 -5.65 13.66
CA PRO A 91 -1.94 -7.07 13.90
C PRO A 91 -0.59 -7.33 14.56
N LYS A 92 -0.53 -8.26 15.51
CA LYS A 92 0.74 -8.74 16.09
C LYS A 92 1.62 -9.41 15.05
N ASN A 93 1.02 -10.08 14.07
CA ASN A 93 1.76 -10.62 12.93
C ASN A 93 2.55 -9.50 12.21
N LYS A 94 3.88 -9.57 12.28
CA LYS A 94 4.77 -8.55 11.71
C LYS A 94 4.58 -8.38 10.19
N ASN A 95 4.32 -9.47 9.45
CA ASN A 95 4.14 -9.41 7.99
C ASN A 95 2.84 -8.69 7.63
N GLU A 96 1.76 -8.95 8.36
CA GLU A 96 0.49 -8.25 8.16
C GLU A 96 0.57 -6.78 8.57
N ALA A 97 1.29 -6.47 9.65
CA ALA A 97 1.56 -5.10 10.04
C ALA A 97 2.38 -4.33 8.98
N LEU A 98 3.41 -4.96 8.42
CA LEU A 98 4.19 -4.39 7.31
C LEU A 98 3.33 -4.21 6.06
N PHE A 99 2.42 -5.14 5.77
CA PHE A 99 1.46 -5.01 4.68
C PHE A 99 0.56 -3.77 4.86
N ILE A 100 0.05 -3.52 6.07
CA ILE A 100 -0.71 -2.30 6.37
C ILE A 100 0.15 -1.05 6.19
N ALA A 101 1.36 -1.03 6.75
CA ALA A 101 2.27 0.11 6.59
C ALA A 101 2.49 0.42 5.10
N GLN A 102 2.83 -0.59 4.30
CA GLN A 102 3.04 -0.42 2.86
C GLN A 102 1.79 0.15 2.14
N LEU A 103 0.61 -0.28 2.56
CA LEU A 103 -0.67 0.21 2.03
C LEU A 103 -0.93 1.68 2.39
N LEU A 104 -0.40 2.16 3.53
CA LEU A 104 -0.62 3.51 4.04
C LEU A 104 0.48 4.51 3.66
N CYS A 105 1.77 4.13 3.70
CA CYS A 105 2.92 5.04 3.56
C CYS A 105 2.90 5.87 2.29
N ASP A 106 2.80 5.22 1.13
CA ASP A 106 2.86 5.88 -0.17
C ASP A 106 1.55 5.71 -0.95
N GLY A 107 0.52 5.21 -0.26
CA GLY A 107 -0.57 4.50 -0.90
C GLY A 107 0.00 3.49 -1.89
N GLY A 108 0.88 2.54 -1.48
CA GLY A 108 1.79 1.70 -2.30
C GLY A 108 1.23 0.95 -3.53
N ILE A 109 -0.04 1.14 -3.81
CA ILE A 109 -0.64 1.24 -5.14
C ILE A 109 0.12 2.25 -6.06
N ASN A 110 0.51 3.42 -5.56
CA ASN A 110 0.97 4.57 -6.33
C ASN A 110 2.46 4.55 -6.71
N LYS A 111 3.31 3.74 -6.05
CA LYS A 111 4.70 3.51 -6.50
C LYS A 111 4.75 2.86 -7.89
N TYR A 112 3.68 2.15 -8.26
CA TYR A 112 3.46 1.54 -9.57
C TYR A 112 2.41 2.30 -10.41
N GLY A 113 2.05 3.53 -10.06
CA GLY A 113 1.07 4.30 -10.82
C GLY A 113 -0.34 3.69 -10.84
N LEU A 114 -0.73 2.90 -9.82
CA LEU A 114 -2.05 2.28 -9.71
C LEU A 114 -3.13 3.30 -9.29
N SER A 115 -3.15 4.47 -9.91
CA SER A 115 -4.41 5.24 -10.03
C SER A 115 -5.51 4.31 -10.59
N CYS A 116 -6.79 4.67 -10.48
CA CYS A 116 -7.85 3.89 -11.12
C CYS A 116 -7.62 3.65 -12.63
N ALA A 117 -6.75 4.44 -13.29
CA ALA A 117 -6.29 4.20 -14.65
C ALA A 117 -5.22 3.08 -14.77
N GLY A 118 -4.39 2.86 -13.74
CA GLY A 118 -3.37 1.80 -13.69
C GLY A 118 -3.90 0.43 -13.25
N LEU A 119 -5.04 0.36 -12.53
CA LEU A 119 -5.72 -0.90 -12.20
C LEU A 119 -6.46 -1.57 -13.38
N GLY A 120 -6.40 -0.97 -14.58
CA GLY A 120 -7.03 -1.48 -15.80
C GLY A 120 -6.16 -2.50 -16.56
N GLU A 121 -6.13 -2.42 -17.89
CA GLU A 121 -5.40 -3.36 -18.77
C GLU A 121 -3.88 -3.45 -18.49
N ASN A 122 -3.29 -2.46 -17.82
CA ASN A 122 -1.84 -2.40 -17.59
C ASN A 122 -1.39 -3.20 -16.36
N LEU A 123 -2.27 -3.51 -15.40
CA LEU A 123 -1.92 -4.28 -14.20
C LEU A 123 -1.45 -5.70 -14.55
N LEU A 124 -2.08 -6.32 -15.55
CA LEU A 124 -1.73 -7.68 -15.98
C LEU A 124 -0.48 -7.68 -16.87
N LYS A 125 -0.30 -6.67 -17.72
CA LYS A 125 0.84 -6.58 -18.65
C LYS A 125 2.21 -6.64 -17.95
N ASP A 126 2.37 -5.94 -16.83
CA ASP A 126 3.63 -5.91 -16.06
C ASP A 126 3.96 -7.25 -15.38
N ILE A 127 2.93 -8.06 -15.14
CA ILE A 127 3.04 -9.39 -14.53
C ILE A 127 3.17 -10.47 -15.61
N GLU A 128 2.51 -10.31 -16.76
CA GLU A 128 2.52 -11.24 -17.89
C GLU A 128 3.91 -11.45 -18.47
N LEU A 129 4.71 -10.38 -18.62
CA LEU A 129 6.09 -10.51 -19.10
C LEU A 129 6.96 -11.36 -18.15
N ASN A 130 6.87 -11.08 -16.84
CA ASN A 130 7.63 -11.79 -15.80
C ASN A 130 7.17 -13.25 -15.61
N LEU A 131 5.92 -13.56 -15.95
CA LEU A 131 5.36 -14.91 -15.91
C LEU A 131 5.48 -15.65 -17.26
N GLY A 132 6.02 -15.01 -18.31
CA GLY A 132 6.15 -15.59 -19.65
C GLY A 132 4.81 -15.80 -20.37
N LEU A 133 3.81 -14.98 -20.04
CA LEU A 133 2.46 -15.02 -20.60
C LEU A 133 2.23 -13.97 -21.70
N ALA A 134 3.13 -12.99 -21.83
CA ALA A 134 3.07 -11.96 -22.86
C ALA A 134 3.23 -12.56 -24.26
N THR A 135 2.49 -12.02 -25.23
CA THR A 135 2.61 -12.41 -26.64
C THR A 135 3.85 -11.78 -27.28
N ARG A 136 4.29 -12.34 -28.42
CA ARG A 136 5.47 -11.84 -29.13
C ARG A 136 5.31 -10.39 -29.59
N ASP A 137 4.11 -10.02 -30.04
CA ASP A 137 3.82 -8.66 -30.51
C ASP A 137 3.89 -7.65 -29.35
N GLU A 138 3.44 -8.04 -28.15
CA GLU A 138 3.53 -7.21 -26.93
C GLU A 138 4.97 -7.08 -26.42
N ILE A 139 5.79 -8.13 -26.55
CA ILE A 139 7.21 -8.09 -26.20
C ILE A 139 7.98 -7.16 -27.14
N ASP A 140 7.69 -7.23 -28.45
CA ASP A 140 8.34 -6.40 -29.47
C ASP A 140 8.00 -4.90 -29.28
N GLU A 141 6.79 -4.57 -28.80
CA GLU A 141 6.37 -3.20 -28.47
C GLU A 141 7.13 -2.64 -27.24
N ILE A 142 7.28 -3.44 -26.18
CA ILE A 142 8.03 -3.05 -24.97
C ILE A 142 9.52 -2.80 -25.28
N LEU A 143 10.13 -3.67 -26.09
CA LEU A 143 11.54 -3.53 -26.48
C LEU A 143 11.78 -2.33 -27.41
N ALA A 144 10.75 -1.88 -28.14
CA ALA A 144 10.83 -0.67 -28.94
C ALA A 144 10.84 0.59 -28.05
N ASP A 145 9.97 0.64 -27.03
CA ASP A 145 9.87 1.75 -26.08
C ASP A 145 11.15 1.91 -25.21
N GLU A 146 11.79 0.81 -24.79
CA GLU A 146 13.06 0.88 -24.04
C GLU A 146 14.21 1.50 -24.86
N ASN A 147 14.21 1.33 -26.19
CA ASN A 147 15.26 1.87 -27.07
C ASN A 147 15.10 3.38 -27.34
N GLU A 148 13.92 3.97 -27.11
CA GLU A 148 13.73 5.42 -27.27
C GLU A 148 14.36 6.22 -26.12
N GLY A 149 14.40 5.66 -24.91
CA GLY A 149 15.00 6.27 -23.71
C GLY A 149 16.54 6.30 -23.69
N GLU A 150 17.22 5.43 -24.46
CA GLU A 150 18.68 5.44 -24.57
C GLU A 150 19.23 6.51 -25.54
N SER A 151 18.36 7.08 -26.39
CA SER A 151 18.77 8.07 -27.39
C SER A 151 19.12 9.46 -26.82
N GLU A 152 18.67 9.78 -25.60
CA GLU A 152 18.90 11.11 -24.99
C GLU A 152 20.23 11.23 -24.21
N ASN A 153 20.91 10.13 -23.88
CA ASN A 153 22.13 10.15 -23.06
C ASN A 153 23.47 10.11 -23.83
N THR A 154 23.47 10.15 -25.17
CA THR A 154 24.71 10.14 -25.97
C THR A 154 25.10 11.48 -26.60
N ALA A 155 24.37 12.57 -26.33
CA ALA A 155 24.63 13.89 -26.91
C ALA A 155 25.25 14.90 -25.92
N PHE A 156 26.37 14.60 -25.26
CA PHE A 156 27.16 15.64 -24.57
C PHE A 156 28.68 15.47 -24.71
N LYS A 157 29.22 16.31 -25.62
CA LYS A 157 30.57 16.91 -25.69
C LYS A 157 31.78 16.02 -25.99
N GLU A 158 32.12 15.95 -27.27
CA GLU A 158 33.49 16.20 -27.73
C GLU A 158 33.48 17.46 -28.60
N GLU A 159 34.03 18.57 -28.10
CA GLU A 159 34.55 19.66 -28.93
C GLU A 159 35.52 20.51 -28.08
N GLU A 160 36.78 20.45 -28.52
CA GLU A 160 37.98 21.30 -28.28
C GLU A 160 38.24 21.99 -26.93
#